data_AF-A0A2V3Y989-F1
#
_entry.id   AF-A0A2V3Y989-F1
#
_cell.length_a   1.000
_cell.length_b   1.000
_cell.length_c   1.000
_cell.angle_alpha   90.00
_cell.angle_beta   90.00
_cell.angle_gamma   90.00
#
_symmetry.space_group_name_H-M   'P 1'
#
loop_
_entity.id
_entity.type
_entity.pdbx_description
1 polymer ?
#
loop_
_entity_poly.entity_id
_entity_poly.type
_entity_poly.pdbx_seq_one_letter_code
_entity_poly.pdbx_strand_id
1 'polypeptide(L)' 'MLSNIAKNIIIKALRIRKERGEDPEKVLETYKNLSEDEKTDILEVSDSDNQNYR' A
#
# COMPACT_ATOMS: atom_id res chain seq x y z
N MET A 1 -14.36 2.61 -4.36
CA MET A 1 -13.55 3.15 -5.48
C MET A 1 -12.70 4.28 -4.97
N LEU A 2 -11.53 3.89 -4.49
CA LEU A 2 -10.44 4.75 -4.12
C LEU A 2 -9.92 5.52 -5.36
N SER A 3 -9.69 6.83 -5.23
CA SER A 3 -9.10 7.61 -6.31
C SER A 3 -7.62 7.22 -6.51
N ASN A 4 -7.12 7.36 -7.75
CA ASN A 4 -5.70 7.10 -8.06
C ASN A 4 -4.73 7.92 -7.19
N ILE A 5 -5.12 9.14 -6.81
CA ILE A 5 -4.32 10.00 -5.93
C ILE A 5 -4.25 9.39 -4.51
N ALA A 6 -5.39 8.99 -3.95
CA ALA A 6 -5.43 8.37 -2.63
C ALA A 6 -4.68 7.03 -2.62
N LYS A 7 -4.83 6.22 -3.68
CA LYS A 7 -4.08 4.95 -3.87
C LYS A 7 -2.56 5.21 -3.81
N ASN A 8 -2.07 6.18 -4.57
CA ASN A 8 -0.64 6.53 -4.59
C ASN A 8 -0.12 7.06 -3.24
N ILE A 9 -0.92 7.83 -2.49
CA ILE A 9 -0.55 8.30 -1.15
C ILE A 9 -0.40 7.11 -0.19
N ILE A 10 -1.35 6.16 -0.22
CA ILE A 10 -1.32 4.99 0.64
C ILE A 10 -0.10 4.12 0.29
N ILE A 11 0.17 3.87 -0.98
CA ILE A 11 1.36 3.11 -1.43
C ILE A 11 2.65 3.75 -0.90
N LYS A 12 2.81 5.08 -1.01
CA LYS A 12 3.98 5.76 -0.46
C LYS A 12 4.08 5.62 1.06
N ALA A 13 2.96 5.73 1.78
CA ALA A 13 2.93 5.56 3.23
C ALA A 13 3.32 4.13 3.65
N LEU A 14 2.89 3.11 2.90
CA LEU A 14 3.25 1.71 3.14
C LEU A 14 4.75 1.48 2.94
N ARG A 15 5.36 2.06 1.91
CA ARG A 15 6.82 1.96 1.69
C ARG A 15 7.61 2.53 2.84
N ILE A 16 7.27 3.74 3.31
CA ILE A 16 7.94 4.39 4.43
C ILE A 16 7.82 3.53 5.70
N ARG A 17 6.67 2.93 5.94
CA ARG A 17 6.44 2.02 7.07
C ARG A 17 7.24 0.73 6.94
N LYS A 18 7.31 0.14 5.74
CA LYS A 18 8.14 -1.03 5.42
C LYS A 18 9.62 -0.77 5.68
N GLU A 19 10.14 0.38 5.27
CA GLU A 19 11.51 0.82 5.53
C GLU A 19 11.81 0.98 7.03
N ARG A 20 10.79 1.24 7.85
CA ARG A 20 10.89 1.30 9.32
C ARG A 20 10.75 -0.07 9.99
N GLY A 21 10.57 -1.14 9.22
CA GLY A 21 10.37 -2.50 9.71
C GLY A 21 8.92 -2.83 10.09
N GLU A 22 7.95 -1.98 9.75
CA GLU A 22 6.54 -2.30 9.91
C GLU A 22 6.05 -3.20 8.77
N ASP A 23 5.02 -4.00 9.05
CA ASP A 23 4.39 -4.91 8.11
C ASP A 23 3.28 -4.20 7.30
N PRO A 24 3.42 -4.03 5.97
CA PRO A 24 2.44 -3.35 5.13
C PRO A 24 1.04 -3.97 5.17
N GLU A 25 0.93 -5.29 5.33
CA GLU A 25 -0.37 -5.98 5.42
C GLU A 25 -1.10 -5.55 6.69
N LYS A 26 -0.44 -5.65 7.83
CA LYS A 26 -1.01 -5.22 9.13
C LYS A 26 -1.37 -3.74 9.14
N VAL A 27 -0.58 -2.93 8.44
CA VAL A 27 -0.88 -1.51 8.29
C VAL A 27 -2.16 -1.31 7.47
N LEU A 28 -2.36 -2.05 6.38
CA LEU A 28 -3.57 -2.00 5.56
C LEU A 28 -4.82 -2.46 6.31
N GLU A 29 -4.69 -3.41 7.23
CA GLU A 29 -5.80 -3.84 8.11
C GLU A 29 -6.37 -2.67 8.92
N THR A 30 -5.56 -1.67 9.29
CA THR A 30 -6.01 -0.50 10.05
C THR A 30 -6.91 0.45 9.24
N TYR A 31 -6.91 0.36 7.90
CA TYR A 31 -7.74 1.19 7.04
C TYR A 31 -9.15 0.59 6.94
N LYS A 32 -10.06 1.09 7.78
CA LYS A 32 -11.47 0.66 7.81
C LYS A 32 -12.29 1.09 6.59
N ASN A 33 -11.79 2.07 5.84
CA ASN A 33 -12.48 2.64 4.67
C ASN A 33 -12.02 2.05 3.33
N LEU A 34 -11.15 1.04 3.35
CA LEU A 34 -10.72 0.31 2.15
C LEU A 34 -11.45 -1.04 2.08
N SER A 35 -11.95 -1.39 0.91
CA SER A 35 -12.42 -2.76 0.66
C SER A 35 -11.25 -3.74 0.62
N GLU A 36 -11.52 -5.03 0.76
CA GLU A 36 -10.50 -6.08 0.63
C GLU A 36 -9.83 -6.07 -0.74
N ASP A 37 -10.62 -5.84 -1.80
CA ASP A 37 -10.10 -5.68 -3.16
C ASP A 37 -9.12 -4.50 -3.23
N GLU A 38 -9.49 -3.34 -2.68
CA GLU A 38 -8.64 -2.15 -2.68
C GLU A 38 -7.35 -2.36 -1.88
N LYS A 39 -7.40 -3.12 -0.77
CA LYS A 39 -6.22 -3.47 0.02
C LYS A 39 -5.27 -4.38 -0.77
N THR A 40 -5.82 -5.41 -1.41
CA THR A 40 -5.07 -6.36 -2.24
C THR A 40 -4.37 -5.65 -3.39
N ASP A 41 -5.12 -4.80 -4.11
CA ASP A 41 -4.64 -3.96 -5.20
C ASP A 41 -3.47 -3.05 -4.79
N ILE A 42 -3.53 -2.48 -3.59
CA ILE A 42 -2.50 -1.58 -3.06
C ILE A 42 -1.25 -2.37 -2.67
N LEU A 43 -1.44 -3.54 -2.06
CA LEU A 43 -0.36 -4.42 -1.62
C LEU A 43 0.43 -4.96 -2.82
N GLU A 44 -0.26 -5.47 -3.83
CA GLU A 44 0.36 -5.96 -5.07
C GLU A 44 1.19 -4.86 -5.76
N VAL A 45 0.66 -3.64 -5.87
CA VAL A 45 1.38 -2.52 -6.49
C VAL A 45 2.56 -2.09 -5.61
N SER A 46 2.41 -2.08 -4.28
CA SER A 46 3.47 -1.74 -3.36
C SER A 46 4.66 -2.70 -3.46
N ASP A 47 4.42 -3.99 -3.71
CA ASP A 47 5.47 -4.99 -3.86
C ASP A 47 6.01 -5.08 -5.30
N SER A 48 5.19 -4.81 -6.32
CA SER A 48 5.60 -4.86 -7.73
C SER A 48 6.50 -3.68 -8.15
N ASP A 49 6.27 -2.48 -7.62
CA ASP A 49 7.10 -1.30 -7.90
C ASP A 49 8.52 -1.40 -7.32
N ASN A 50 8.81 -2.43 -6.53
CA ASN A 50 10.16 -2.77 -6.08
C ASN A 50 11.07 -3.26 -7.22
N GLN A 51 10.55 -3.40 -8.45
CA GLN A 51 11.35 -3.78 -9.62
C GLN A 51 11.79 -2.61 -10.53
N ASN A 52 11.31 -1.38 -10.30
CA ASN A 52 11.64 -0.22 -11.16
C ASN A 52 12.68 0.75 -10.57
N TYR A 53 13.34 0.40 -9.47
CA TYR A 53 14.52 1.09 -8.97
C TYR A 53 15.75 0.18 -9.12
N ARG A 54 16.22 0.02 -10.36
CA ARG A 54 17.53 -0.55 -10.67
C ARG A 54 18.26 0.33 -11.66
#